data_AF-A0A1S3QEW1-F1
#
_entry.id   AF-A0A1S3QEW1-F1
#
_cell.length_a   1.000
_cell.length_b   1.000
_cell.length_c   1.000
_cell.angle_alpha   90.00
_cell.angle_beta   90.00
_cell.angle_gamma   90.00
#
_symmetry.space_group_name_H-M   'P 1'
#
loop_
_entity.id
_entity.type
_entity.pdbx_description
1 polymer ?
#
loop_
_entity_poly.entity_id
_entity_poly.type
_entity_poly.pdbx_seq_one_letter_code
_entity_poly.pdbx_strand_id
1 'polypeptide(L)'
;MTMLTSLLLLSAAFALADATSLLEEDLCPSGWTKYGPRCFMFVKTTRSWPEAERHCVSLGDKLVSVPNVVKYLGANLSSVHSSEEDEFLQALVLVKTVGFPPTWIGGFYSVKDRRWFWSDGSDFDHQNWAKGRPDAGAREACIHINFGGQKRWNNALCGRSLPSVCSLRLLPLRQTIH
;
A
#
# COMPACT_ATOMS: atom_id res chain seq x y z
N MET A 1 29.89 -42.72 12.11
CA MET A 1 29.50 -41.55 12.94
C MET A 1 29.31 -40.25 12.15
N THR A 2 29.83 -40.12 10.92
CA THR A 2 29.73 -38.89 10.10
C THR A 2 28.40 -38.70 9.38
N MET A 3 27.68 -39.79 9.05
CA MET A 3 26.38 -39.71 8.35
C MET A 3 25.27 -39.13 9.24
N LEU A 4 25.21 -39.53 10.52
CA LEU A 4 24.22 -39.02 11.47
C LEU A 4 24.41 -37.53 11.78
N THR A 5 25.65 -37.06 11.87
CA THR A 5 25.94 -35.65 12.13
C THR A 5 25.55 -34.77 10.94
N SER A 6 25.77 -35.22 9.70
CA SER A 6 25.33 -34.50 8.49
C SER A 6 23.80 -34.40 8.38
N LEU A 7 23.07 -35.48 8.68
CA LEU A 7 21.60 -35.49 8.67
C LEU A 7 21.00 -34.53 9.71
N LEU A 8 21.59 -34.46 10.91
CA LEU A 8 21.18 -33.53 11.96
C LEU A 8 21.48 -32.06 11.61
N LEU A 9 22.57 -31.80 10.89
CA LEU A 9 22.91 -30.44 10.42
C LEU A 9 21.95 -29.98 9.31
N LEU A 10 21.61 -30.86 8.36
CA LEU A 10 20.63 -30.54 7.31
C LEU A 10 19.22 -30.29 7.87
N SER A 11 18.77 -31.08 8.86
CA SER A 11 17.46 -30.89 9.47
C SER A 11 17.37 -29.60 10.30
N ALA A 12 18.43 -29.25 11.04
CA ALA A 12 18.51 -28.00 11.76
C ALA A 12 18.54 -26.78 10.81
N ALA A 13 19.27 -26.85 9.70
CA ALA A 13 19.31 -25.79 8.69
C ALA A 13 17.94 -25.58 8.01
N PHE A 14 17.21 -26.67 7.73
CA PHE A 14 15.86 -26.59 7.17
C PHE A 14 14.85 -26.01 8.17
N ALA A 15 14.90 -26.43 9.44
CA ALA A 15 14.06 -25.88 10.50
C ALA A 15 14.35 -24.39 10.80
N LEU A 16 15.61 -23.98 10.73
CA LEU A 16 16.00 -22.57 10.86
C LEU A 16 15.50 -21.72 9.68
N ALA A 17 15.59 -22.24 8.45
CA ALA A 17 15.07 -21.57 7.25
C ALA A 17 13.54 -21.42 7.30
N ASP A 18 12.84 -22.44 7.78
CA ASP A 18 11.37 -22.44 7.94
C ASP A 18 10.93 -21.43 9.01
N ALA A 19 11.62 -21.39 10.15
CA ALA A 19 11.37 -20.42 11.23
C ALA A 19 11.69 -18.97 10.82
N THR A 20 12.71 -18.73 9.99
CA THR A 20 12.98 -17.40 9.42
C THR A 20 11.90 -16.96 8.43
N SER A 21 11.27 -17.89 7.71
CA SER A 21 10.18 -17.56 6.78
C SER A 21 8.87 -17.20 7.50
N LEU A 22 8.57 -17.85 8.63
CA LEU A 22 7.37 -17.59 9.43
C LEU A 22 7.41 -16.23 10.16
N LEU A 23 8.59 -15.63 10.33
CA LEU A 23 8.76 -14.27 10.87
C LEU A 23 8.61 -13.18 9.79
N GLU A 24 8.68 -13.52 8.50
CA GLU A 24 8.56 -12.56 7.41
C GLU A 24 7.10 -12.29 6.98
N GLU A 25 6.18 -13.22 7.24
CA GLU A 25 4.83 -13.17 6.67
C GLU A 25 3.92 -12.09 7.27
N ASP A 26 4.08 -11.71 8.55
CA ASP A 26 3.15 -10.78 9.22
C ASP A 26 3.85 -9.55 9.86
N LEU A 27 4.77 -8.95 9.10
CA LEU A 27 5.42 -7.69 9.49
C LEU A 27 4.49 -6.46 9.40
N CYS A 28 3.26 -6.66 8.95
CA CYS A 28 2.27 -5.60 8.89
C CYS A 28 1.55 -5.46 10.22
N PRO A 29 1.27 -4.22 10.68
CA PRO A 29 0.48 -4.03 11.88
C PRO A 29 -0.93 -4.62 11.72
N SER A 30 -1.57 -4.91 12.85
CA SER A 30 -2.95 -5.45 12.84
C SER A 30 -3.89 -4.60 11.97
N GLY A 31 -4.64 -5.29 11.11
CA GLY A 31 -5.59 -4.66 10.18
C GLY A 31 -4.98 -4.19 8.85
N TRP A 32 -3.66 -4.24 8.70
CA TRP A 32 -2.98 -3.99 7.42
C TRP A 32 -2.70 -5.31 6.69
N THR A 33 -2.63 -5.26 5.38
CA THR A 33 -2.37 -6.41 4.50
C THR A 33 -1.07 -6.19 3.76
N LYS A 34 -0.15 -7.16 3.83
CA LYS A 34 1.15 -7.09 3.17
C LYS A 34 1.01 -7.25 1.66
N TYR A 35 1.75 -6.44 0.92
CA TYR A 35 2.04 -6.67 -0.49
C TYR A 35 3.42 -6.09 -0.81
N GLY A 36 4.37 -6.96 -1.17
CA GLY A 36 5.77 -6.58 -1.34
C GLY A 36 6.35 -5.93 -0.07
N PRO A 37 7.08 -4.80 -0.19
CA PRO A 37 7.68 -4.09 0.94
C PRO A 37 6.73 -3.07 1.61
N ARG A 38 5.42 -3.20 1.38
CA ARG A 38 4.41 -2.26 1.85
C ARG A 38 3.27 -2.99 2.55
N CYS A 39 2.59 -2.27 3.43
CA CYS A 39 1.33 -2.71 4.01
C CYS A 39 0.21 -1.77 3.60
N PHE A 40 -0.97 -2.32 3.36
CA PHE A 40 -2.13 -1.58 2.87
C PHE A 40 -3.34 -1.79 3.76
N MET A 41 -4.15 -0.74 3.93
CA MET A 41 -5.37 -0.81 4.72
C MET A 41 -6.52 -0.12 3.99
N PHE A 42 -7.60 -0.87 3.76
CA PHE A 42 -8.85 -0.27 3.32
C PHE A 42 -9.55 0.41 4.49
N VAL A 43 -9.85 1.70 4.33
CA VAL A 43 -10.59 2.52 5.30
C VAL A 43 -12.01 2.75 4.77
N LYS A 44 -12.98 2.13 5.43
CA LYS A 44 -14.40 2.19 5.06
C LYS A 44 -15.02 3.59 5.25
N THR A 45 -14.58 4.34 6.26
CA THR A 45 -15.14 5.65 6.59
C THR A 45 -14.87 6.64 5.47
N THR A 46 -15.92 7.19 4.86
CA THR A 46 -15.77 8.08 3.71
C THR A 46 -15.29 9.47 4.13
N ARG A 47 -14.38 10.03 3.34
CA ARG A 47 -13.73 11.32 3.59
C ARG A 47 -13.46 12.05 2.28
N SER A 48 -13.34 13.37 2.35
CA SER A 48 -12.67 14.09 1.26
C SER A 48 -11.24 13.58 1.10
N TRP A 49 -10.66 13.69 -0.10
CA TRP A 49 -9.29 13.27 -0.35
C TRP A 49 -8.28 13.84 0.67
N PRO A 50 -8.26 15.16 0.98
CA PRO A 50 -7.31 15.71 1.96
C PRO A 50 -7.60 15.25 3.41
N GLU A 51 -8.84 14.91 3.75
CA GLU A 51 -9.17 14.31 5.05
C GLU A 51 -8.73 12.84 5.13
N ALA A 52 -8.86 12.10 4.03
CA ALA A 52 -8.42 10.72 3.92
C ALA A 52 -6.88 10.63 4.05
N GLU A 53 -6.15 11.50 3.37
CA GLU A 53 -4.69 11.62 3.49
C GLU A 53 -4.26 11.88 4.93
N ARG A 54 -4.83 12.90 5.57
CA ARG A 54 -4.56 13.20 6.99
C ARG A 54 -4.86 12.02 7.91
N HIS A 55 -5.91 11.25 7.60
CA HIS A 55 -6.24 10.07 8.37
C HIS A 55 -5.18 8.98 8.22
N CYS A 56 -4.70 8.71 7.00
CA CYS A 56 -3.62 7.75 6.77
C CYS A 56 -2.33 8.17 7.50
N VAL A 57 -1.94 9.44 7.42
CA VAL A 57 -0.78 9.99 8.17
C VAL A 57 -0.96 9.75 9.67
N SER A 58 -2.12 10.09 10.23
CA SER A 58 -2.41 9.87 11.66
C SER A 58 -2.39 8.39 12.07
N LEU A 59 -2.75 7.47 11.17
CA LEU A 59 -2.61 6.04 11.43
C LEU A 59 -1.12 5.66 11.50
N GLY A 60 -0.31 6.13 10.55
CA GLY A 60 1.13 5.90 10.51
C GLY A 60 1.86 6.40 11.76
N ASP A 61 1.53 7.60 12.23
CA ASP A 61 2.15 8.23 13.42
C ASP A 61 1.91 7.43 14.72
N LYS A 62 0.83 6.65 14.78
CA LYS A 62 0.47 5.84 15.94
C LYS A 62 1.16 4.47 15.96
N LEU A 63 1.78 4.05 14.85
CA LEU A 63 2.38 2.74 14.75
C LEU A 63 3.75 2.70 15.44
N VAL A 64 3.96 1.64 16.21
CA VAL A 64 5.23 1.34 16.87
C VAL A 64 5.98 0.30 16.04
N SER A 65 7.19 0.63 15.61
CA SER A 65 8.07 -0.28 14.87
C SER A 65 8.39 -1.54 15.67
N VAL A 66 8.58 -2.68 14.99
CA VAL A 66 8.97 -3.93 15.66
C VAL A 66 10.48 -3.88 15.94
N PRO A 67 10.91 -3.88 17.22
CA PRO A 67 12.32 -3.71 17.56
C PRO A 67 13.22 -4.73 16.88
N ASN A 68 14.31 -4.27 16.27
CA ASN A 68 15.32 -5.09 15.58
C ASN A 68 14.80 -5.95 14.41
N VAL A 69 13.60 -5.66 13.90
CA VAL A 69 12.99 -6.40 12.78
C VAL A 69 12.61 -5.45 11.65
N VAL A 70 11.71 -4.50 11.91
CA VAL A 70 11.19 -3.60 10.87
C VAL A 70 10.88 -2.21 11.43
N LYS A 71 11.25 -1.19 10.66
CA LYS A 71 10.84 0.19 10.90
C LYS A 71 9.70 0.58 9.95
N TYR A 72 8.65 1.18 10.49
CA TYR A 72 7.58 1.80 9.71
C TYR A 72 7.96 3.24 9.34
N LEU A 73 7.85 3.61 8.08
CA LEU A 73 8.28 4.92 7.57
C LEU A 73 7.18 5.99 7.54
N GLY A 74 6.04 5.72 8.20
CA GLY A 74 4.83 6.53 8.09
C GLY A 74 3.85 5.97 7.06
N ALA A 75 2.66 6.57 6.99
CA ALA A 75 1.59 6.11 6.12
C ALA A 75 0.92 7.29 5.39
N ASN A 76 0.45 7.04 4.18
CA ASN A 76 -0.23 8.01 3.32
C ASN A 76 -1.36 7.30 2.57
N LEU A 77 -2.18 8.01 1.81
CA LEU A 77 -2.99 7.35 0.79
C LEU A 77 -2.07 6.58 -0.17
N SER A 78 -2.53 5.41 -0.64
CA SER A 78 -1.66 4.51 -1.40
C SER A 78 -1.24 5.10 -2.76
N SER A 79 0.05 5.11 -3.04
CA SER A 79 0.59 5.15 -4.40
C SER A 79 0.47 3.79 -5.10
N VAL A 80 0.55 3.78 -6.43
CA VAL A 80 0.52 2.57 -7.26
C VAL A 80 1.65 2.63 -8.29
N HIS A 81 2.45 1.58 -8.36
CA HIS A 81 3.69 1.50 -9.15
C HIS A 81 3.71 0.34 -10.15
N SER A 82 2.65 -0.47 -10.23
CA SER A 82 2.52 -1.52 -11.25
C SER A 82 1.06 -1.93 -11.47
N SER A 83 0.82 -2.68 -12.54
CA SER A 83 -0.48 -3.29 -12.83
C SER A 83 -0.89 -4.29 -11.75
N GLU A 84 0.07 -5.02 -11.18
CA GLU A 84 -0.16 -5.99 -10.11
C GLU A 84 -0.54 -5.31 -8.79
N GLU A 85 0.05 -4.14 -8.47
CA GLU A 85 -0.40 -3.33 -7.33
C GLU A 85 -1.84 -2.81 -7.55
N ASP A 86 -2.20 -2.41 -8.77
CA ASP A 86 -3.57 -2.03 -9.10
C ASP A 86 -4.58 -3.17 -8.85
N GLU A 87 -4.27 -4.36 -9.35
CA GLU A 87 -5.10 -5.55 -9.16
C GLU A 87 -5.21 -5.92 -7.68
N PHE A 88 -4.10 -5.84 -6.94
CA PHE A 88 -4.08 -6.04 -5.51
C PHE A 88 -4.99 -5.05 -4.77
N LEU A 89 -4.92 -3.75 -5.09
CA LEU A 89 -5.79 -2.74 -4.47
C LEU A 89 -7.27 -2.99 -4.78
N GLN A 90 -7.59 -3.37 -6.02
CA GLN A 90 -8.95 -3.72 -6.41
C GLN A 90 -9.46 -4.94 -5.63
N ALA A 91 -8.62 -5.98 -5.49
CA ALA A 91 -8.94 -7.18 -4.72
C ALA A 91 -9.11 -6.88 -3.23
N LEU A 92 -8.25 -6.05 -2.65
CA LEU A 92 -8.34 -5.60 -1.26
C LEU A 92 -9.69 -4.91 -0.99
N VAL A 93 -10.10 -3.99 -1.86
CA VAL A 93 -11.41 -3.33 -1.76
C VAL A 93 -12.55 -4.34 -1.93
N LEU A 94 -12.46 -5.23 -2.91
CA LEU A 94 -13.47 -6.27 -3.17
C LEU A 94 -13.73 -7.13 -1.94
N VAL A 95 -12.67 -7.69 -1.35
CA VAL A 95 -12.78 -8.59 -0.18
C VAL A 95 -13.38 -7.85 1.03
N LYS A 96 -13.09 -6.55 1.19
CA LYS A 96 -13.56 -5.77 2.35
C LYS A 96 -14.97 -5.21 2.18
N THR A 97 -15.48 -5.11 0.95
CA THR A 97 -16.76 -4.43 0.67
C THR A 97 -17.78 -5.28 -0.09
N VAL A 98 -17.38 -6.44 -0.62
CA VAL A 98 -18.18 -7.27 -1.54
C VAL A 98 -18.62 -6.46 -2.77
N GLY A 99 -17.74 -5.56 -3.24
CA GLY A 99 -17.97 -4.71 -4.40
C GLY A 99 -16.76 -3.86 -4.75
N PHE A 100 -16.95 -2.92 -5.68
CA PHE A 100 -15.89 -2.01 -6.12
C PHE A 100 -16.34 -0.55 -5.98
N PRO A 101 -16.57 -0.05 -4.74
CA PRO A 101 -16.86 1.36 -4.56
C PRO A 101 -15.69 2.22 -5.07
N PRO A 102 -15.95 3.39 -5.67
CA PRO A 102 -14.92 4.38 -5.92
C PRO A 102 -14.13 4.65 -4.64
N THR A 103 -12.81 4.51 -4.69
CA THR A 103 -11.96 4.50 -3.50
C THR A 103 -10.73 5.38 -3.74
N TRP A 104 -10.48 6.34 -2.85
CA TRP A 104 -9.35 7.25 -2.95
C TRP A 104 -8.01 6.51 -2.86
N ILE A 105 -7.07 6.98 -3.71
CA ILE A 105 -5.64 6.66 -3.65
C ILE A 105 -4.85 7.98 -3.64
N GLY A 106 -3.54 7.93 -3.42
CA GLY A 106 -2.73 9.11 -3.08
C GLY A 106 -2.41 10.07 -4.22
N GLY A 107 -3.02 9.89 -5.38
CA GLY A 107 -2.68 10.65 -6.57
C GLY A 107 -3.32 12.02 -6.56
N PHE A 108 -2.54 13.07 -6.81
CA PHE A 108 -3.04 14.43 -6.95
C PHE A 108 -2.36 15.22 -8.08
N TYR A 109 -3.06 16.20 -8.64
CA TYR A 109 -2.53 17.06 -9.69
C TYR A 109 -2.00 18.39 -9.12
N SER A 110 -0.71 18.67 -9.31
CA SER A 110 -0.13 19.98 -8.98
C SER A 110 -0.39 20.96 -10.12
N VAL A 111 -1.14 22.03 -9.84
CA VAL A 111 -1.36 23.12 -10.80
C VAL A 111 -0.07 23.86 -11.11
N LYS A 112 0.80 24.04 -10.11
CA LYS A 112 2.08 24.74 -10.24
C LYS A 112 3.04 24.00 -11.18
N ASP A 113 3.20 22.71 -10.96
CA ASP A 113 4.15 21.89 -11.73
C ASP A 113 3.51 21.23 -12.95
N ARG A 114 2.19 21.42 -13.12
CA ARG A 114 1.37 20.91 -14.23
C ARG A 114 1.46 19.39 -14.45
N ARG A 115 1.65 18.63 -13.36
CA ARG A 115 1.79 17.17 -13.40
C ARG A 115 1.17 16.48 -12.18
N TRP A 116 0.98 15.16 -12.30
CA TRP A 116 0.50 14.30 -11.22
C TRP A 116 1.65 13.88 -10.29
N PHE A 117 1.30 13.66 -9.02
CA PHE A 117 2.19 13.24 -7.95
C PHE A 117 1.46 12.26 -7.03
N TRP A 118 2.23 11.45 -6.31
CA TRP A 118 1.75 10.72 -5.14
C TRP A 118 1.98 11.53 -3.86
N SER A 119 1.02 11.47 -2.93
CA SER A 119 1.10 12.16 -1.63
C SER A 119 2.20 11.64 -0.71
N ASP A 120 2.64 10.40 -0.91
CA ASP A 120 3.77 9.78 -0.20
C ASP A 120 5.15 10.20 -0.75
N GLY A 121 5.17 11.03 -1.80
CA GLY A 121 6.40 11.53 -2.44
C GLY A 121 7.10 10.53 -3.34
N SER A 122 6.53 9.35 -3.58
CA SER A 122 7.04 8.40 -4.56
C SER A 122 6.87 8.89 -6.00
N ASP A 123 7.63 8.31 -6.93
CA ASP A 123 7.57 8.66 -8.34
C ASP A 123 6.21 8.31 -8.95
N PHE A 124 5.69 9.20 -9.79
CA PHE A 124 4.47 8.96 -10.57
C PHE A 124 4.82 8.18 -11.86
N ASP A 125 5.26 6.94 -11.70
CA ASP A 125 5.90 6.08 -12.71
C ASP A 125 4.96 5.07 -13.38
N HIS A 126 3.81 4.79 -12.77
CA HIS A 126 2.76 3.94 -13.32
C HIS A 126 1.46 4.71 -13.54
N GLN A 127 0.70 4.32 -14.57
CA GLN A 127 -0.55 4.98 -14.92
C GLN A 127 -1.58 3.98 -15.43
N ASN A 128 -2.74 3.92 -14.77
CA ASN A 128 -3.85 3.04 -15.16
C ASN A 128 -5.17 3.80 -15.30
N TRP A 129 -5.14 4.91 -16.04
CA TRP A 129 -6.32 5.72 -16.31
C TRP A 129 -7.41 4.96 -17.06
N ALA A 130 -8.66 5.19 -16.68
CA ALA A 130 -9.81 4.75 -17.47
C ALA A 130 -9.84 5.47 -18.83
N LYS A 131 -10.49 4.85 -19.81
CA LYS A 131 -10.62 5.45 -21.15
C LYS A 131 -11.22 6.85 -21.06
N GLY A 132 -10.53 7.81 -21.66
CA GLY A 132 -10.94 9.22 -21.67
C GLY A 132 -10.56 9.97 -20.40
N ARG A 133 -9.81 9.38 -19.46
CA ARG A 133 -9.29 10.04 -18.27
C ARG A 133 -7.79 10.31 -18.40
N PRO A 134 -7.27 11.39 -17.80
CA PRO A 134 -8.02 12.43 -17.10
C PRO A 134 -8.79 13.38 -18.04
N ASP A 135 -10.02 13.80 -17.70
CA ASP A 135 -10.90 14.61 -18.58
C ASP A 135 -11.19 16.05 -18.10
N ALA A 136 -10.90 16.38 -16.84
CA ALA A 136 -11.24 17.70 -16.26
C ALA A 136 -10.04 18.52 -15.76
N GLY A 137 -8.81 18.11 -16.10
CA GLY A 137 -7.57 18.84 -15.78
C GLY A 137 -7.45 19.23 -14.31
N ALA A 138 -7.04 20.48 -14.04
CA ALA A 138 -6.78 20.99 -12.68
C ALA A 138 -8.01 21.10 -11.76
N ARG A 139 -9.25 21.03 -12.28
CA ARG A 139 -10.46 21.13 -11.44
C ARG A 139 -10.69 19.85 -10.64
N GLU A 140 -10.35 18.71 -11.20
CA GLU A 140 -10.48 17.39 -10.59
C GLU A 140 -9.09 16.84 -10.30
N ALA A 141 -8.49 17.34 -9.22
CA ALA A 141 -7.08 17.15 -8.94
C ALA A 141 -6.75 15.93 -8.07
N CYS A 142 -7.67 14.96 -7.90
CA CYS A 142 -7.46 13.79 -7.02
C CYS A 142 -7.87 12.48 -7.70
N ILE A 143 -7.16 11.38 -7.42
CA ILE A 143 -7.38 10.08 -8.07
C ILE A 143 -8.14 9.11 -7.18
N HIS A 144 -9.15 8.45 -7.73
CA HIS A 144 -9.74 7.23 -7.15
C HIS A 144 -9.67 6.05 -8.13
N ILE A 145 -9.60 4.84 -7.58
CA ILE A 145 -9.74 3.59 -8.34
C ILE A 145 -11.21 3.17 -8.47
N ASN A 146 -11.43 2.00 -9.08
CA ASN A 146 -12.73 1.35 -9.22
C ASN A 146 -13.74 2.10 -10.12
N PHE A 147 -13.25 2.81 -11.13
CA PHE A 147 -14.10 3.48 -12.11
C PHE A 147 -14.38 2.62 -13.36
N GLY A 148 -15.63 2.64 -13.83
CA GLY A 148 -16.06 1.96 -15.05
C GLY A 148 -16.01 0.42 -14.98
N GLY A 149 -16.13 -0.23 -16.14
CA GLY A 149 -16.14 -1.69 -16.24
C GLY A 149 -14.83 -2.32 -15.73
N GLN A 150 -13.70 -1.74 -16.15
CA GLN A 150 -12.34 -2.23 -15.87
C GLN A 150 -11.76 -1.74 -14.53
N LYS A 151 -12.53 -1.00 -13.72
CA LYS A 151 -12.13 -0.56 -12.36
C LYS A 151 -10.85 0.29 -12.29
N ARG A 152 -10.51 0.93 -13.42
CA ARG A 152 -9.35 1.80 -13.60
C ARG A 152 -9.47 3.14 -12.88
N TRP A 153 -8.43 3.97 -12.99
CA TRP A 153 -8.35 5.26 -12.30
C TRP A 153 -9.25 6.30 -12.95
N ASN A 154 -9.78 7.18 -12.11
CA ASN A 154 -10.48 8.37 -12.51
C ASN A 154 -10.02 9.57 -11.67
N ASN A 155 -9.85 10.71 -12.32
CA ASN A 155 -9.69 12.00 -11.67
C ASN A 155 -11.05 12.49 -11.17
N ALA A 156 -11.11 13.09 -9.99
CA ALA A 156 -12.34 13.62 -9.42
C ALA A 156 -12.09 14.85 -8.54
N LEU A 157 -13.18 15.57 -8.23
CA LEU A 157 -13.17 16.64 -7.22
C LEU A 157 -12.71 16.08 -5.87
N CYS A 158 -11.61 16.62 -5.34
CA CYS A 158 -11.01 16.20 -4.07
C CYS A 158 -11.96 16.30 -2.86
N GLY A 159 -12.98 17.16 -2.94
CA GLY A 159 -14.00 17.32 -1.91
C GLY A 159 -15.03 16.19 -1.84
N ARG A 160 -15.06 15.24 -2.79
CA ARG A 160 -15.99 14.11 -2.74
C ARG A 160 -15.68 13.21 -1.55
N SER A 161 -16.72 12.77 -0.85
CA SER A 161 -16.58 11.83 0.26
C SER A 161 -16.56 10.39 -0.26
N LEU A 162 -15.40 9.72 -0.22
CA LEU A 162 -15.20 8.33 -0.66
C LEU A 162 -14.42 7.55 0.41
N PRO A 163 -14.54 6.20 0.46
CA PRO A 163 -13.59 5.38 1.20
C PRO A 163 -12.18 5.51 0.61
N SER A 164 -11.17 4.99 1.29
CA SER A 164 -9.76 5.15 0.87
C SER A 164 -8.93 3.90 1.12
N VAL A 165 -7.79 3.81 0.44
CA VAL A 165 -6.72 2.88 0.82
C VAL A 165 -5.52 3.67 1.33
N CYS A 166 -5.09 3.35 2.54
CA CYS A 166 -3.81 3.81 3.09
C CYS A 166 -2.71 2.80 2.76
N SER A 167 -1.48 3.28 2.62
CA SER A 167 -0.28 2.45 2.54
C SER A 167 0.81 2.96 3.47
N LEU A 168 1.62 2.05 4.00
CA LEU A 168 2.85 2.36 4.73
C LEU A 168 4.01 1.56 4.15
N ARG A 169 5.22 2.12 4.23
CA ARG A 169 6.45 1.46 3.75
C ARG A 169 7.20 0.79 4.90
N LEU A 170 7.62 -0.44 4.68
CA LEU A 170 8.46 -1.21 5.58
C LEU A 170 9.94 -0.96 5.25
N LEU A 171 10.75 -0.72 6.27
CA LEU A 171 12.21 -0.74 6.18
C LEU A 171 12.73 -1.92 7.02
N PRO A 172 13.15 -3.03 6.37
CA PRO A 172 13.78 -4.14 7.07
C PRO A 172 15.05 -3.69 7.77
N LEU A 173 15.18 -4.00 9.06
CA LEU A 173 16.39 -3.72 9.83
C LEU A 173 17.27 -4.97 9.80
N ARG A 174 18.39 -4.93 9.07
CA ARG A 174 19.37 -6.01 9.13
C ARG A 174 19.96 -6.08 10.54
N GLN A 175 19.94 -7.26 11.14
CA GLN A 175 20.84 -7.56 12.25
C GLN A 175 22.25 -7.73 11.68
N THR A 176 23.16 -6.81 11.96
CA THR A 176 24.58 -7.09 11.84
C THR A 176 24.90 -8.16 12.88
N ILE A 177 25.07 -9.40 12.42
CA ILE A 177 25.65 -10.47 13.24
C ILE A 177 27.09 -10.02 13.52
N HIS A 178 27.36 -9.67 14.78
CA HIS A 178 28.72 -9.50 15.30
C HIS A 178 29.22 -10.84 15.83
#